data_AF-A0A538EML2-F1
#
_entry.id   AF-A0A538EML2-F1
#
_cell.length_a   1.000
_cell.length_b   1.000
_cell.length_c   1.000
_cell.angle_alpha   90.00
_cell.angle_beta   90.00
_cell.angle_gamma   90.00
#
_symmetry.space_group_name_H-M   'P 1'
#
loop_
_entity.id
_entity.type
_entity.pdbx_description
1 polymer ?
#
loop_
_entity_poly.entity_id
_entity_poly.type
_entity_poly.pdbx_seq_one_letter_code
_entity_poly.pdbx_strand_id
1 'polypeptide(L)'
;MLATTYLGVVQVPAINALASGTRRAAWIPAVAATSGCLVGLATVAVLGPRLAATGVALGYLVGSAVTAGVPVALVWRAHGMRWAGPLTRPVGLVAAACAVGMLVPAGPADWAAAGGALLVALAVLHRDLCRLRRG
;
A
#
# COMPACT_ATOMS: atom_id res chain seq x y z
N MET A 1 -0.63 9.07 -3.75
CA MET A 1 -1.15 7.91 -4.51
C MET A 1 -0.25 6.68 -4.43
N LEU A 2 1.07 6.78 -4.58
CA LEU A 2 1.98 5.62 -4.46
C LEU A 2 1.81 4.83 -3.14
N ALA A 3 1.72 5.51 -2.00
CA ALA A 3 1.47 4.87 -0.71
C ALA A 3 0.11 4.15 -0.64
N THR A 4 -0.93 4.73 -1.24
CA THR A 4 -2.27 4.16 -1.36
C THR A 4 -2.24 2.87 -2.17
N THR A 5 -1.58 2.88 -3.33
CA THR A 5 -1.42 1.71 -4.20
C THR A 5 -0.62 0.61 -3.50
N TYR A 6 0.45 0.98 -2.78
CA TYR A 6 1.23 0.05 -1.99
C TYR A 6 0.39 -0.69 -0.94
N LEU A 7 -0.41 0.05 -0.17
CA LEU A 7 -1.35 -0.54 0.80
C LEU A 7 -2.34 -1.48 0.11
N GLY A 8 -2.79 -1.12 -1.10
CA GLY A 8 -3.61 -1.95 -1.98
C GLY A 8 -2.99 -3.32 -2.28
N VAL A 9 -1.69 -3.39 -2.54
CA VAL A 9 -0.99 -4.63 -2.92
C VAL A 9 -0.59 -5.45 -1.69
N VAL A 10 -0.12 -4.81 -0.61
CA VAL A 10 0.38 -5.50 0.60
C VAL A 10 -0.69 -6.34 1.29
N GLN A 11 -1.95 -5.92 1.23
CA GLN A 11 -3.05 -6.64 1.86
C GLN A 11 -3.46 -7.91 1.10
N VAL A 12 -3.09 -8.08 -0.18
CA VAL A 12 -3.58 -9.19 -1.03
C VAL A 12 -3.30 -10.57 -0.42
N PRO A 13 -2.08 -10.90 0.05
CA PRO A 13 -1.82 -12.20 0.67
C PRO A 13 -2.61 -12.39 1.97
N ALA A 14 -2.83 -11.32 2.74
CA ALA A 14 -3.60 -11.37 3.98
C ALA A 14 -5.10 -11.61 3.70
N ILE A 15 -5.66 -10.95 2.68
CA ILE A 15 -7.03 -11.18 2.24
C ILE A 15 -7.21 -12.61 1.76
N ASN A 16 -6.27 -13.13 0.96
CA ASN A 16 -6.33 -14.50 0.46
C ASN A 16 -6.25 -15.52 1.60
N ALA A 17 -5.37 -15.30 2.58
CA ALA A 17 -5.28 -16.15 3.77
C ALA A 17 -6.59 -16.15 4.59
N LEU A 18 -7.22 -14.98 4.76
CA LEU A 18 -8.49 -14.85 5.48
C LEU A 18 -9.67 -15.46 4.71
N ALA A 19 -9.67 -15.33 3.38
CA ALA A 19 -10.70 -15.90 2.51
C ALA A 19 -10.65 -17.44 2.46
N SER A 20 -9.45 -18.03 2.56
CA SER A 20 -9.26 -19.48 2.65
C SER A 20 -9.53 -20.06 4.05
N GLY A 21 -9.76 -19.20 5.05
CA GLY A 21 -10.00 -19.59 6.43
C GLY A 21 -11.46 -19.90 6.75
N THR A 22 -11.89 -19.55 7.96
CA THR A 22 -13.28 -19.74 8.41
C THR A 22 -14.24 -18.76 7.72
N ARG A 23 -15.53 -19.12 7.63
CA ARG A 23 -16.57 -18.23 7.07
C ARG A 23 -16.57 -16.85 7.73
N ARG A 24 -16.29 -16.77 9.03
CA ARG A 24 -16.19 -15.50 9.78
C ARG A 24 -14.95 -14.68 9.41
N ALA A 25 -13.83 -15.33 9.09
CA ALA A 25 -12.60 -14.66 8.65
C ALA A 25 -12.76 -14.04 7.25
N ALA A 26 -13.54 -14.65 6.36
CA ALA A 26 -13.81 -14.13 5.03
C ALA A 26 -14.59 -12.80 5.00
N TRP A 27 -15.35 -12.48 6.06
CA TRP A 27 -16.04 -11.18 6.17
C TRP A 27 -15.15 -10.03 6.62
N ILE A 28 -14.00 -10.32 7.23
CA ILE A 28 -13.09 -9.32 7.79
C ILE A 28 -12.61 -8.33 6.72
N PRO A 29 -12.15 -8.77 5.53
CA PRO A 29 -11.77 -7.86 4.45
C PRO A 29 -12.93 -6.96 3.98
N ALA A 30 -14.14 -7.50 3.88
CA ALA A 30 -15.31 -6.74 3.45
C ALA A 30 -15.66 -5.65 4.47
N VAL A 31 -15.65 -5.97 5.76
CA VAL A 31 -15.90 -4.98 6.82
C VAL A 31 -14.79 -3.93 6.87
N ALA A 32 -13.52 -4.34 6.70
CA ALA A 32 -12.38 -3.41 6.65
C ALA A 32 -12.41 -2.49 5.42
N ALA A 33 -12.88 -2.99 4.27
CA ALA A 33 -13.07 -2.17 3.07
C ALA A 33 -14.17 -1.12 3.27
N THR A 34 -15.31 -1.52 3.82
CA THR A 34 -16.42 -0.61 4.12
C THR A 34 -16.01 0.43 5.16
N SER A 35 -15.37 0.02 6.25
CA SER A 35 -14.91 0.96 7.27
C SER A 35 -13.85 1.92 6.73
N GLY A 36 -12.87 1.42 5.96
CA GLY A 36 -11.88 2.28 5.31
C GLY A 36 -12.48 3.25 4.31
N CYS A 37 -13.51 2.85 3.56
CA CYS A 37 -14.25 3.75 2.67
C CYS A 37 -14.94 4.88 3.47
N LEU A 38 -15.65 4.54 4.54
CA LEU A 38 -16.34 5.51 5.40
C LEU A 38 -15.34 6.49 6.05
N VAL A 39 -14.22 5.98 6.56
CA VAL A 39 -13.18 6.84 7.15
C VAL A 39 -12.54 7.72 6.08
N GLY A 40 -12.27 7.19 4.89
CA GLY A 40 -11.76 7.96 3.76
C GLY A 40 -12.71 9.10 3.37
N LEU A 41 -14.00 8.81 3.21
CA LEU A 41 -15.03 9.81 2.91
C LEU A 41 -15.16 10.86 4.02
N ALA A 42 -15.15 10.46 5.28
CA ALA A 42 -15.17 11.39 6.41
C ALA A 42 -13.93 12.30 6.42
N THR A 43 -12.76 11.74 6.11
CA THR A 43 -11.50 12.49 6.00
C THR A 43 -11.58 13.52 4.87
N VAL A 44 -12.11 13.14 3.70
CA VAL A 44 -12.33 14.08 2.59
C VAL A 44 -13.36 15.15 2.95
N ALA A 45 -14.46 14.81 3.63
CA ALA A 45 -15.46 15.78 4.03
C ALA A 45 -14.88 16.86 4.96
N VAL A 46 -13.96 16.50 5.85
CA VAL A 46 -13.32 17.42 6.80
C VAL A 46 -12.16 18.21 6.16
N LEU A 47 -11.28 17.55 5.42
CA LEU A 47 -10.03 18.13 4.90
C LEU A 47 -10.15 18.67 3.48
N GLY A 48 -11.07 18.14 2.68
CA GLY A 48 -11.31 18.55 1.29
C GLY A 48 -11.61 20.03 1.13
N PRO A 49 -12.50 20.64 1.94
CA PRO A 49 -12.81 22.07 1.84
C PRO A 49 -11.60 22.98 2.14
N ARG A 50 -10.65 22.52 2.96
CA ARG A 50 -9.47 23.32 3.38
C ARG A 50 -8.24 23.10 2.51
N LEU A 51 -8.08 21.91 1.95
CA LEU A 51 -6.85 21.47 1.29
C LEU A 51 -7.05 21.09 -0.18
N ALA A 52 -8.27 21.25 -0.73
CA ALA A 52 -8.63 20.91 -2.11
C ALA A 52 -8.12 19.51 -2.51
N ALA A 53 -7.32 19.40 -3.58
CA ALA A 53 -6.78 18.15 -4.10
C ALA A 53 -5.95 17.37 -3.06
N THR A 54 -5.21 18.06 -2.20
CA THR A 54 -4.39 17.44 -1.14
C THR A 54 -5.28 16.78 -0.08
N GLY A 55 -6.42 17.39 0.25
CA GLY A 55 -7.41 16.81 1.16
C GLY A 55 -8.00 15.50 0.64
N VAL A 56 -8.26 15.43 -0.68
CA VAL A 56 -8.71 14.20 -1.34
C VAL A 56 -7.64 13.11 -1.30
N ALA A 57 -6.38 13.47 -1.57
CA ALA A 57 -5.26 12.53 -1.51
C ALA A 57 -5.04 11.95 -0.10
N LEU A 58 -5.21 12.77 0.94
CA LEU A 58 -5.15 12.32 2.34
C LEU A 58 -6.30 11.37 2.67
N GLY A 59 -7.53 11.66 2.20
CA GLY A 59 -8.66 10.75 2.41
C GLY A 59 -8.44 9.37 1.79
N TYR A 60 -7.89 9.31 0.58
CA TYR A 60 -7.51 8.04 -0.04
C TYR A 60 -6.43 7.30 0.75
N LEU A 61 -5.42 8.03 1.25
CA LEU A 61 -4.34 7.43 2.04
C LEU A 61 -4.86 6.84 3.35
N VAL A 62 -5.65 7.60 4.10
CA VAL A 62 -6.21 7.17 5.39
C VAL A 62 -7.18 6.01 5.20
N GLY A 63 -8.10 6.12 4.24
CA GLY A 63 -9.05 5.05 3.94
C GLY A 63 -8.35 3.74 3.57
N SER A 64 -7.33 3.82 2.70
CA SER A 64 -6.55 2.65 2.31
C SER A 64 -5.71 2.07 3.43
N ALA A 65 -5.21 2.91 4.35
CA ALA A 65 -4.49 2.45 5.53
C ALA A 65 -5.40 1.66 6.47
N VAL A 66 -6.65 2.09 6.64
CA VAL A 66 -7.66 1.36 7.44
C VAL A 66 -8.04 0.05 6.75
N THR A 67 -8.32 0.10 5.44
CA THR A 67 -8.69 -1.09 4.66
C THR A 67 -7.60 -2.16 4.68
N ALA A 68 -6.34 -1.77 4.47
CA ALA A 68 -5.21 -2.70 4.43
C ALA A 68 -4.70 -3.10 5.82
N GLY A 69 -4.72 -2.18 6.78
CA GLY A 69 -4.13 -2.39 8.11
C GLY A 69 -4.82 -3.48 8.91
N VAL A 70 -6.16 -3.54 8.86
CA VAL A 70 -6.96 -4.51 9.62
C VAL A 70 -6.64 -5.97 9.23
N PRO A 71 -6.76 -6.40 7.96
CA PRO A 71 -6.46 -7.78 7.57
C PRO A 71 -4.98 -8.14 7.76
N VAL A 72 -4.06 -7.21 7.47
CA VAL A 72 -2.62 -7.43 7.65
C VAL A 72 -2.27 -7.64 9.12
N ALA A 73 -2.79 -6.80 10.03
CA ALA A 73 -2.53 -6.93 11.46
C ALA A 73 -3.11 -8.23 12.04
N LEU A 74 -4.30 -8.64 11.59
CA LEU A 74 -4.94 -9.88 12.03
C LEU A 74 -4.17 -11.12 11.58
N VAL A 75 -3.76 -11.17 10.31
CA VAL A 75 -2.95 -12.28 9.77
C VAL A 75 -1.56 -12.33 10.42
N TRP A 76 -0.95 -11.17 10.68
CA TRP A 76 0.32 -11.08 11.39
C TRP A 76 0.21 -11.69 12.79
N ARG A 77 -0.85 -11.34 13.54
CA ARG A 77 -1.09 -11.92 14.87
C ARG A 77 -1.46 -13.41 14.82
N ALA A 78 -2.28 -13.82 13.86
CA ALA A 78 -2.78 -15.19 13.78
C ALA A 78 -1.72 -16.21 13.35
N HIS A 79 -0.80 -15.84 12.46
CA HIS A 79 0.19 -16.76 11.90
C HIS A 79 1.62 -16.53 12.42
N GLY A 80 1.84 -15.58 13.33
CA GLY A 80 3.16 -15.30 13.91
C GLY A 80 4.23 -14.94 12.87
N MET A 81 3.83 -14.54 11.66
CA MET A 81 4.75 -14.43 10.54
C MET A 81 5.68 -13.23 10.72
N ARG A 82 6.99 -13.43 10.49
CA ARG A 82 8.03 -12.39 10.54
C ARG A 82 7.99 -11.51 9.30
N TRP A 83 6.93 -10.71 9.21
CA TRP A 83 6.63 -9.82 8.08
C TRP A 83 7.51 -8.57 8.00
N ALA A 84 8.40 -8.36 8.97
CA ALA A 84 9.29 -7.20 9.05
C ALA A 84 10.18 -7.01 7.80
N GLY A 85 10.74 -8.08 7.22
CA GLY A 85 11.56 -7.96 6.00
C GLY A 85 10.74 -7.53 4.77
N PRO A 86 9.66 -8.26 4.43
CA PRO A 86 8.79 -7.91 3.30
C PRO A 86 8.05 -6.58 3.42
N LEU A 87 7.72 -6.10 4.63
CA LEU A 87 7.03 -4.80 4.82
C LEU A 87 7.97 -3.59 4.89
N THR A 88 9.21 -3.75 5.37
CA THR A 88 10.13 -2.60 5.52
C THR A 88 10.78 -2.20 4.19
N ARG A 89 11.12 -3.18 3.34
CA ARG A 89 11.76 -2.91 2.02
C ARG A 89 10.90 -2.03 1.11
N PRO A 90 9.60 -2.26 0.94
CA PRO A 90 8.81 -1.45 0.03
C PRO A 90 8.39 -0.11 0.66
N VAL A 91 8.32 -0.02 1.99
CA VAL A 91 8.16 1.29 2.68
C VAL A 91 9.35 2.19 2.35
N GLY A 92 10.57 1.65 2.35
CA GLY A 92 11.76 2.37 1.87
C GLY A 92 11.66 2.77 0.40
N LEU A 93 11.11 1.90 -0.45
CA LEU A 93 10.92 2.18 -1.88
C LEU A 93 9.86 3.28 -2.13
N VAL A 94 8.76 3.25 -1.38
CA VAL A 94 7.71 4.29 -1.43
C VAL A 94 8.22 5.61 -0.88
N ALA A 95 8.97 5.60 0.22
CA ALA A 95 9.60 6.79 0.78
C ALA A 95 10.62 7.40 -0.19
N ALA A 96 11.45 6.58 -0.84
CA ALA A 96 12.40 7.01 -1.85
C ALA A 96 11.67 7.57 -3.09
N ALA A 97 10.61 6.92 -3.56
CA ALA A 97 9.81 7.41 -4.69
C ALA A 97 9.12 8.73 -4.38
N CYS A 98 8.61 8.91 -3.15
CA CYS A 98 8.09 10.20 -2.68
C CYS A 98 9.18 11.27 -2.64
N ALA A 99 10.37 10.96 -2.10
CA ALA A 99 11.48 11.91 -2.03
C ALA A 99 11.94 12.35 -3.43
N VAL A 100 12.07 11.43 -4.38
CA VAL A 100 12.38 11.74 -5.78
C VAL A 100 11.27 12.59 -6.40
N GLY A 101 10.00 12.25 -6.17
CA GLY A 101 8.86 13.03 -6.68
C GLY A 101 8.78 14.46 -6.13
N MET A 102 9.35 14.75 -4.96
CA MET A 102 9.44 16.13 -4.44
C MET A 102 10.61 16.93 -5.06
N LEU A 103 11.60 16.25 -5.62
CA LEU A 103 12.81 16.86 -6.19
C LEU A 103 12.72 17.05 -7.71
N VAL A 104 11.83 16.32 -8.40
CA VAL A 104 11.68 16.38 -9.85
C VAL A 104 10.49 17.29 -10.22
N PRO A 105 10.72 18.44 -10.88
CA PRO A 105 9.63 19.28 -11.37
C PRO A 105 8.86 18.57 -12.50
N ALA A 106 7.53 18.67 -12.45
CA ALA A 106 6.63 18.03 -13.42
C ALA A 106 6.92 18.50 -14.85
N GLY A 107 7.12 17.57 -15.78
CA GLY A 107 7.49 17.86 -17.16
C GLY A 107 7.83 16.63 -18.00
N PRO A 108 8.32 16.77 -19.24
CA PRO A 108 8.66 15.64 -20.10
C PRO A 108 9.73 14.69 -19.54
N ALA A 109 10.42 15.08 -18.47
CA ALA A 109 11.33 14.25 -17.68
C ALA A 109 10.62 13.18 -16.81
N ASP A 110 9.29 13.21 -16.70
CA ASP A 110 8.49 12.26 -15.91
C ASP A 110 8.66 10.82 -16.39
N TRP A 111 8.85 10.60 -17.70
CA TRP A 111 9.13 9.27 -18.26
C TRP A 111 10.50 8.74 -17.85
N ALA A 112 11.51 9.62 -17.72
CA ALA A 112 12.84 9.24 -17.26
C ALA A 112 12.83 8.94 -15.75
N ALA A 113 12.07 9.69 -14.96
CA ALA A 113 11.85 9.42 -13.54
C ALA A 113 11.10 8.08 -13.32
N ALA A 114 10.08 7.80 -14.13
CA ALA A 114 9.36 6.53 -14.11
C ALA A 114 10.27 5.35 -14.51
N GLY A 115 11.08 5.51 -15.56
CA GLY A 115 12.06 4.51 -15.97
C GLY A 115 13.12 4.25 -14.90
N GLY A 116 13.63 5.30 -14.24
CA GLY A 116 14.55 5.19 -13.12
C GLY A 116 13.95 4.46 -11.92
N ALA A 117 12.70 4.79 -11.54
CA ALA A 117 11.98 4.11 -10.48
C ALA A 117 11.76 2.62 -10.77
N LEU A 118 11.46 2.28 -12.04
CA LEU A 118 11.33 0.90 -12.49
C LEU A 118 12.65 0.13 -12.37
N LEU A 119 13.77 0.73 -12.79
CA LEU A 119 15.09 0.10 -12.68
C LEU A 119 15.52 -0.12 -11.23
N VAL A 120 15.25 0.83 -10.35
CA VAL A 120 15.50 0.68 -8.90
C VAL A 120 14.62 -0.43 -8.32
N ALA A 121 13.33 -0.47 -8.67
CA ALA A 121 12.44 -1.53 -8.24
C ALA A 121 12.91 -2.91 -8.71
N LEU A 122 13.32 -3.03 -9.98
CA LEU A 122 13.89 -4.26 -10.54
C LEU A 122 15.18 -4.66 -9.83
N ALA A 123 16.09 -3.73 -9.54
CA ALA A 123 17.33 -4.02 -8.83
C ALA A 123 17.08 -4.50 -7.38
N VAL A 124 16.13 -3.88 -6.67
CA VAL A 124 15.76 -4.26 -5.31
C VAL A 124 15.05 -5.61 -5.28
N LEU A 125 14.13 -5.87 -6.21
CA LEU A 125 13.41 -7.15 -6.31
C LEU A 125 14.18 -8.26 -7.04
N HIS A 126 15.29 -7.96 -7.72
CA HIS A 126 16.05 -8.92 -8.51
C HIS A 126 16.43 -10.16 -7.69
N ARG A 127 16.88 -9.96 -6.44
CA ARG A 127 17.24 -11.06 -5.54
C ARG A 127 16.05 -11.93 -5.15
N ASP A 128 14.86 -11.35 -5.00
CA ASP A 128 13.65 -12.08 -4.64
C ASP A 128 13.08 -12.83 -5.87
N LEU A 129 13.12 -12.22 -7.06
CA LEU A 129 12.77 -12.85 -8.34
C LEU A 129 13.68 -14.05 -8.67
N CYS A 130 15.00 -13.91 -8.46
CA CYS A 130 15.93 -15.02 -8.67
C CYS A 130 15.74 -16.17 -7.68
N ARG A 131 15.25 -15.90 -6.46
CA ARG A 131 14.94 -16.94 -5.47
C ARG A 131 13.67 -17.69 -5.84
N LEU A 132 12.63 -16.99 -6.29
CA LEU A 132 11.37 -17.60 -6.75
C LEU A 132 11.53 -18.49 -7.99
N ARG A 133 12.45 -18.14 -8.90
CA ARG A 133 12.72 -18.95 -10.10
C ARG A 133 13.49 -20.26 -9.82
N ARG A 134 14.08 -20.41 -8.63
CA ARG A 134 14.90 -21.57 -8.25
C ARG A 134 14.20 -22.54 -7.30
N GLY A 135 13.01 -22.20 -6.81
CA GLY A 135 12.15 -23.09 -6.01
C GLY A 135 11.01 -23.63 -6.84
#